data_AF-A0A1W9TVF8-F1
#
_entry.id   AF-A0A1W9TVF8-F1
#
_cell.length_a   1.000
_cell.length_b   1.000
_cell.length_c   1.000
_cell.angle_alpha   90.00
_cell.angle_beta   90.00
_cell.angle_gamma   90.00
#
_symmetry.space_group_name_H-M   'P 1'
#
loop_
_entity.id
_entity.type
_entity.pdbx_description
1 polymer ?
#
loop_
_entity_poly.entity_id
_entity_poly.type
_entity_poly.pdbx_seq_one_letter_code
_entity_poly.pdbx_strand_id
1 'polypeptide(L)' 'MKDEARDLKKLLDVTHGRKTRSIIILDSNHVVLSAIQAETVSNRYLALTEGKVKVEK' A
#
# COMPACT_ATOMS: atom_id res chain seq x y z
N MET A 1 12.81 -9.21 7.53
CA MET A 1 11.60 -8.48 7.04
C MET A 1 11.35 -8.59 5.52
N LYS A 2 12.24 -8.14 4.61
CA LYS A 2 11.98 -8.29 3.15
C LYS A 2 12.08 -9.75 2.67
N ASP A 3 13.08 -10.48 3.12
CA ASP A 3 13.35 -11.84 2.66
C ASP A 3 12.29 -12.83 3.19
N GLU A 4 11.91 -12.71 4.46
CA GLU A 4 10.83 -13.49 5.08
C GLU A 4 9.47 -13.35 4.36
N ALA A 5 9.11 -12.13 3.91
CA ALA A 5 7.86 -11.89 3.19
C ALA A 5 7.87 -12.49 1.77
N ARG A 6 9.04 -12.54 1.13
CA ARG A 6 9.23 -13.15 -0.19
C ARG A 6 9.07 -14.66 -0.13
N ASP A 7 9.64 -15.29 0.89
CA ASP A 7 9.58 -16.75 1.10
C ASP A 7 8.16 -17.22 1.44
N LEU A 8 7.36 -16.38 2.09
CA LEU A 8 5.97 -16.65 2.42
C LEU A 8 4.97 -16.29 1.29
N LYS A 9 5.43 -15.87 0.11
CA LYS A 9 4.60 -15.31 -0.98
C LYS A 9 3.71 -14.13 -0.56
N LYS A 10 4.07 -13.42 0.51
CA LYS A 10 3.31 -12.29 1.07
C LYS A 10 3.82 -10.93 0.61
N LEU A 11 4.90 -10.90 -0.17
CA LEU A 11 5.47 -9.70 -0.74
C LEU A 11 4.84 -9.37 -2.10
N LEU A 12 4.16 -8.22 -2.17
CA LEU A 12 3.63 -7.65 -3.40
C LEU A 12 4.53 -6.50 -3.85
N ASP A 13 5.30 -6.72 -4.92
CA ASP A 13 6.12 -5.66 -5.50
C ASP A 13 5.34 -4.91 -6.59
N VAL A 14 4.88 -3.70 -6.25
CA VAL A 14 4.21 -2.79 -7.19
C VAL A 14 5.09 -1.58 -7.53
N THR A 15 6.40 -1.70 -7.36
CA THR A 15 7.35 -0.62 -7.68
C THR A 15 7.54 -0.44 -9.18
N HIS A 16 7.24 -1.46 -9.99
CA HIS A 16 7.38 -1.45 -11.45
C HIS A 16 8.79 -1.00 -11.89
N GLY A 17 9.83 -1.52 -11.24
CA GLY A 17 11.25 -1.22 -11.55
C GLY A 17 11.75 0.14 -11.06
N ARG A 18 10.92 0.91 -10.33
CA ARG A 18 11.33 2.17 -9.71
C ARG A 18 11.84 1.94 -8.28
N LYS A 19 12.58 2.91 -7.74
CA LYS A 19 13.00 2.88 -6.33
C LYS A 19 11.77 2.85 -5.40
N THR A 20 11.77 1.93 -4.44
CA THR A 20 10.76 1.89 -3.37
C THR A 20 10.76 3.22 -2.60
N ARG A 21 9.60 3.86 -2.52
CA ARG A 21 9.37 5.11 -1.76
C ARG A 21 8.44 4.92 -0.56
N SER A 22 7.70 3.83 -0.51
CA SER A 22 6.90 3.46 0.67
C SER A 22 6.68 1.95 0.74
N ILE A 23 6.29 1.52 1.94
CA ILE A 23 5.93 0.15 2.25
C ILE A 23 4.57 0.20 2.97
N ILE A 24 3.63 -0.65 2.58
CA ILE A 24 2.32 -0.78 3.21
C ILE A 24 2.21 -2.18 3.78
N ILE A 25 1.81 -2.29 5.04
CA ILE A 25 1.57 -3.57 5.73
C ILE A 25 0.07 -3.74 5.86
N LEU A 26 -0.45 -4.87 5.38
CA LEU A 26 -1.86 -5.22 5.49
C LEU A 26 -2.09 -6.15 6.71
N ASP A 27 -3.31 -6.17 7.20
CA ASP A 27 -3.80 -7.04 8.28
C ASP A 27 -3.61 -8.54 7.99
N SER A 28 -3.69 -8.93 6.73
CA SER A 28 -3.38 -10.26 6.20
C SER A 28 -1.88 -10.60 6.19
N ASN A 29 -1.04 -9.75 6.78
CA ASN A 29 0.41 -9.86 6.84
C ASN A 29 1.08 -9.80 5.45
N HIS A 30 0.40 -9.20 4.46
CA HIS A 30 0.99 -8.88 3.16
C HIS A 30 1.79 -7.57 3.25
N VAL A 31 2.93 -7.55 2.56
CA VAL A 31 3.81 -6.40 2.47
C VAL A 31 3.82 -5.88 1.04
N VAL A 32 3.41 -4.64 0.83
CA VAL A 32 3.35 -4.01 -0.49
C VAL A 32 4.50 -3.01 -0.64
N LEU A 33 5.36 -3.21 -1.63
CA LEU A 33 6.41 -2.25 -1.99
C LEU A 33 5.89 -1.29 -3.06
N SER A 34 5.94 0.01 -2.78
CA SER A 34 5.41 1.02 -3.69
C SER A 34 6.47 2.05 -4.08
N ALA A 35 6.40 2.51 -5.33
CA ALA A 35 7.17 3.63 -5.84
C ALA A 35 6.53 5.01 -5.53
N ILE A 36 5.34 5.01 -4.93
CA ILE A 36 4.61 6.22 -4.53
C ILE A 36 4.97 6.54 -3.06
N GLN A 37 5.01 7.82 -2.69
CA GLN A 37 5.22 8.22 -1.29
C GLN A 37 4.00 7.89 -0.43
N ALA A 38 4.22 7.52 0.83
CA ALA A 38 3.17 7.12 1.76
C ALA A 38 2.12 8.23 1.95
N GLU A 39 2.55 9.50 2.05
CA GLU A 39 1.67 10.65 2.16
C GLU A 39 0.72 10.79 0.96
N THR A 40 1.21 10.62 -0.26
CA THR A 40 0.37 10.65 -1.47
C THR A 40 -0.65 9.51 -1.48
N VAL A 41 -0.27 8.32 -1.00
CA VAL A 41 -1.19 7.18 -0.86
C VAL A 41 -2.28 7.51 0.16
N SER A 42 -1.92 8.07 1.31
CA SER A 42 -2.86 8.50 2.36
C SER A 42 -3.84 9.55 1.85
N ASN A 43 -3.35 10.60 1.19
CA ASN A 43 -4.20 11.68 0.67
C ASN A 43 -5.18 11.16 -0.39
N ARG A 44 -4.75 10.25 -1.26
CA ARG A 44 -5.64 9.59 -2.24
C ARG A 44 -6.67 8.70 -1.57
N TYR A 45 -6.28 7.96 -0.53
CA TYR A 45 -7.20 7.13 0.22
C TYR A 45 -8.29 7.98 0.87
N LEU A 46 -7.91 9.05 1.58
CA LEU A 46 -8.86 9.99 2.19
C LEU A 46 -9.83 10.55 1.15
N ALA A 47 -9.33 11.08 0.04
CA ALA A 47 -10.18 11.60 -1.04
C ALA A 47 -11.19 10.58 -1.59
N LEU A 48 -10.80 9.30 -1.71
CA LEU A 48 -11.69 8.23 -2.13
C LEU A 48 -12.73 7.86 -1.06
N THR A 49 -12.36 7.93 0.22
CA THR A 49 -13.26 7.61 1.33
C THR A 49 -14.23 8.74 1.66
N GLU A 50 -13.83 10.01 1.52
CA GLU A 50 -14.69 11.17 1.76
C GLU A 50 -15.91 11.21 0.83
N GLY A 51 -15.76 10.73 -0.41
CA GLY A 51 -16.88 10.54 -1.34
C GLY A 51 -17.83 9.40 -0.94
N LYS A 52 -17.33 8.36 -0.25
CA LYS A 52 -18.13 7.20 0.18
C LYS A 52 -18.90 7.46 1.47
N VAL A 53 -18.35 8.26 2.39
CA VAL A 53 -19.02 8.64 3.65
C VAL A 53 -20.32 9.43 3.42
N LYS A 54 -20.47 10.10 2.26
CA LYS A 54 -21.71 10.81 1.90
C LYS A 54 -22.78 9.93 1.25
N VAL A 55 -22.44 8.74 0.76
CA VAL A 55 -23.39 7.83 0.07
C VAL A 55 -24.07 6.88 1.07
N GLU A 56 -23.44 6.63 2.22
CA GLU A 56 -23.98 5.80 3.30
C GLU A 56 -24.64 6.61 4.44
N LYS A 57 -24.83 7.92 4.26
CA LYS A 57 -25.56 8.79 5.20
C LYS A 57 -26.89 9.26 4.62
#